data_AF-A0A2G9T3T7-F1
#
_entry.id   AF-A0A2G9T3T7-F1
#
_cell.length_a   1.000
_cell.length_b   1.000
_cell.length_c   1.000
_cell.angle_alpha   90.00
_cell.angle_beta   90.00
_cell.angle_gamma   90.00
#
_symmetry.space_group_name_H-M   'P 1'
#
loop_
_entity.id
_entity.type
_entity.pdbx_description
1 polymer ?
#
loop_
_entity_poly.entity_id
_entity_poly.type
_entity_poly.pdbx_seq_one_letter_code
_entity_poly.pdbx_strand_id
1 'polypeptide(L)'
;LKTSFPESFSFQLEYSFRVTHWRDIVPHIPLGPIGGYFHHRREAFYKNKMDPSEVKICTEAEDIECSDGLWFTTSIYEHTHYFGKQVSQYGKSGCA
;
A
#
# COMPACT_ATOMS: atom_id res chain seq x y z
N LEU A 1 -18.37 22.84 -2.73
CA LEU A 1 -18.23 21.46 -3.26
C LEU A 1 -17.65 20.61 -2.15
N LYS A 2 -18.33 19.56 -1.67
CA LYS A 2 -17.72 18.59 -0.74
C LYS A 2 -16.94 17.60 -1.61
N THR A 3 -15.62 17.67 -1.56
CA THR A 3 -14.70 16.70 -2.19
C THR A 3 -14.68 15.42 -1.35
N SER A 4 -14.42 14.28 -1.99
CA SER A 4 -14.28 13.00 -1.28
C SER A 4 -13.04 13.01 -0.38
N PHE A 5 -12.96 12.07 0.58
CA PHE A 5 -11.78 11.97 1.46
C PHE A 5 -10.46 11.78 0.68
N PRO A 6 -10.35 10.87 -0.31
CA PRO A 6 -9.10 10.65 -1.06
C PRO A 6 -8.61 11.90 -1.81
N GLU A 7 -9.54 12.65 -2.41
CA GLU A 7 -9.25 13.90 -3.11
C GLU A 7 -8.78 14.98 -2.13
N SER A 8 -9.50 15.14 -1.02
CA SER A 8 -9.17 16.13 0.00
C SER A 8 -7.81 15.85 0.63
N PHE A 9 -7.52 14.58 0.91
CA PHE A 9 -6.23 14.13 1.45
C PHE A 9 -5.09 14.40 0.48
N SER A 10 -5.27 14.03 -0.80
CA SER A 10 -4.26 14.25 -1.84
C SER A 10 -4.01 15.74 -2.12
N PHE A 11 -5.03 16.59 -1.95
CA PHE A 11 -4.90 18.04 -2.07
C PHE A 11 -4.16 18.68 -0.89
N GLN A 12 -4.42 18.21 0.34
CA GLN A 12 -3.83 18.76 1.56
C GLN A 12 -2.39 18.28 1.81
N LEU A 13 -2.05 17.07 1.35
CA LEU A 13 -0.77 16.43 1.58
C LEU A 13 -0.07 16.12 0.26
N GLU A 14 0.70 17.10 -0.21
CA GLU A 14 1.46 17.01 -1.47
C GLU A 14 2.43 15.82 -1.50
N TYR A 15 2.97 15.43 -0.33
CA TYR A 15 3.88 14.31 -0.19
C TYR A 15 3.32 13.25 0.75
N SER A 16 2.49 12.37 0.20
CA SER A 16 1.97 11.19 0.88
C SER A 16 2.09 9.97 -0.02
N PHE A 17 2.57 8.86 0.52
CA PHE A 17 2.73 7.59 -0.20
C PHE A 17 2.33 6.46 0.73
N ARG A 18 1.60 5.49 0.18
CA ARG A 18 1.51 4.16 0.79
C ARG A 18 2.63 3.29 0.23
N VAL A 19 3.19 2.42 1.06
CA VAL A 19 4.15 1.41 0.65
C VAL A 19 3.45 0.07 0.78
N THR A 20 3.35 -0.67 -0.31
CA THR A 20 2.63 -1.94 -0.39
C THR A 20 3.58 -3.06 -0.84
N HIS A 21 3.29 -4.29 -0.42
CA HIS A 21 4.14 -5.43 -0.68
C HIS A 21 3.35 -6.58 -1.32
N TRP A 22 3.59 -6.78 -2.61
CA TRP A 22 3.10 -7.91 -3.42
C TRP A 22 1.65 -8.28 -3.08
N ARG A 23 1.43 -9.50 -2.58
CA ARG A 23 0.12 -10.09 -2.31
C ARG A 23 -0.37 -9.84 -0.88
N ASP A 24 0.06 -8.76 -0.24
CA ASP A 24 -0.50 -8.29 1.02
C ASP A 24 -2.02 -8.11 0.87
N ILE A 25 -2.80 -8.70 1.78
CA ILE A 25 -4.27 -8.62 1.77
C ILE A 25 -4.79 -7.28 2.30
N VAL A 26 -4.03 -6.62 3.18
CA VAL A 26 -4.51 -5.49 3.97
C VAL A 26 -4.85 -4.27 3.12
N PRO A 27 -4.09 -3.90 2.07
CA PRO A 27 -4.48 -2.81 1.18
C PRO A 27 -5.82 -3.05 0.45
N HIS A 28 -6.28 -4.29 0.34
CA HIS A 28 -7.50 -4.64 -0.42
C HIS A 28 -8.74 -4.85 0.47
N ILE A 29 -8.64 -4.53 1.77
CA ILE A 29 -9.76 -4.58 2.70
C ILE A 29 -10.00 -3.22 3.40
N PRO A 30 -11.26 -2.82 3.63
CA PRO A 30 -12.49 -3.42 3.10
C PRO A 30 -12.54 -3.36 1.55
N LEU A 31 -13.49 -4.07 0.92
CA LEU A 31 -13.63 -4.11 -0.54
C LEU A 31 -13.54 -2.69 -1.11
N GLY A 32 -12.61 -2.46 -2.06
CA GLY A 32 -12.25 -1.14 -2.60
C GLY A 32 -13.40 -0.41 -3.33
N PRO A 33 -13.29 -0.08 -4.63
CA PRO A 33 -14.34 0.68 -5.32
C PRO A 33 -15.73 0.04 -5.25
N ILE A 34 -15.79 -1.30 -5.22
CA ILE A 34 -17.04 -2.06 -5.07
C ILE A 34 -17.68 -1.85 -3.69
N GLY A 35 -16.89 -1.69 -2.63
CA GLY A 35 -17.38 -1.40 -1.28
C GLY A 35 -17.44 0.09 -0.95
N GLY A 36 -17.10 0.97 -1.90
CA GLY A 36 -17.11 2.42 -1.73
C GLY A 36 -15.88 2.99 -1.02
N TYR A 37 -14.79 2.21 -0.93
CA TYR A 37 -13.52 2.64 -0.34
C TYR A 37 -12.50 2.91 -1.44
N PHE A 38 -11.74 3.98 -1.26
CA PHE A 38 -10.76 4.45 -2.25
C PHE A 38 -9.52 4.92 -1.51
N HIS A 39 -8.36 4.53 -2.01
CA HIS A 39 -7.08 4.98 -1.50
C HIS A 39 -6.75 6.40 -1.98
N HIS A 40 -5.88 7.07 -1.25
CA HIS A 40 -5.25 8.30 -1.72
C HIS A 40 -4.29 8.04 -2.90
N ARG A 41 -3.75 9.07 -3.54
CA ARG A 41 -3.14 8.93 -4.88
C ARG A 41 -1.91 8.01 -4.99
N ARG A 42 -0.85 8.24 -4.21
CA ARG A 42 0.47 7.67 -4.55
C ARG A 42 0.79 6.36 -3.82
N GLU A 43 1.34 5.42 -4.57
CA GLU A 43 1.75 4.10 -4.08
C GLU A 43 3.17 3.76 -4.54
N ALA A 44 4.00 3.31 -3.60
CA ALA A 44 5.26 2.64 -3.88
C ALA A 44 5.04 1.14 -3.69
N PHE A 45 4.84 0.45 -4.82
CA PHE A 45 4.55 -0.97 -4.87
C PHE A 45 5.83 -1.78 -5.04
N TYR A 46 6.04 -2.70 -4.12
CA TYR A 46 7.17 -3.60 -4.09
C TYR A 46 6.74 -5.03 -4.33
N LYS A 47 7.58 -5.77 -5.06
CA LYS A 47 7.38 -7.18 -5.36
C LYS A 47 8.28 -8.03 -4.47
N ASN A 48 8.81 -9.14 -5.00
CA ASN A 48 9.60 -10.14 -4.30
C ASN A 48 10.61 -9.53 -3.29
N LYS A 49 10.42 -9.83 -1.99
CA LYS A 49 11.30 -9.41 -0.88
C LYS A 49 11.50 -7.90 -0.74
N MET A 50 10.65 -7.09 -1.38
CA MET A 50 10.80 -5.64 -1.47
C MET A 50 12.19 -5.17 -1.92
N ASP A 51 12.70 -5.73 -3.02
CA ASP A 51 13.94 -5.25 -3.63
C ASP A 51 13.83 -3.74 -3.99
N PRO A 52 14.69 -2.86 -3.42
CA PRO A 52 14.68 -1.44 -3.72
C PRO A 52 14.88 -1.10 -5.19
N SER A 53 15.51 -1.98 -5.97
CA SER A 53 15.73 -1.80 -7.41
C SER A 53 14.51 -2.12 -8.27
N GLU A 54 13.49 -2.78 -7.70
CA GLU A 54 12.28 -3.22 -8.41
C GLU A 54 11.00 -2.48 -7.97
N VAL A 55 11.16 -1.28 -7.40
CA VAL A 55 10.00 -0.47 -6.98
C VAL A 55 9.22 0.06 -8.20
N LYS A 56 7.90 -0.13 -8.16
CA LYS A 56 6.97 0.54 -9.08
C LYS A 56 6.30 1.69 -8.36
N ILE A 57 6.43 2.90 -8.89
CA ILE A 57 5.72 4.08 -8.38
C ILE A 57 4.47 4.29 -9.22
N CYS A 58 3.30 4.24 -8.59
CA CYS A 58 2.02 4.62 -9.18
C CYS A 58 1.57 5.98 -8.62
N THR A 59 1.14 6.88 -9.50
CA THR A 59 0.76 8.25 -9.15
C THR A 59 -0.74 8.47 -9.07
N GLU A 60 -1.53 7.55 -9.62
CA GLU A 60 -2.99 7.60 -9.60
C GLU A 60 -3.56 6.70 -8.51
N ALA A 61 -4.73 7.09 -8.00
CA ALA A 61 -5.48 6.24 -7.08
C ALA A 61 -6.01 5.00 -7.82
N GLU A 62 -6.08 3.86 -7.11
CA GLU A 62 -6.60 2.59 -7.64
C GLU A 62 -5.88 2.09 -8.92
N ASP A 63 -4.56 2.32 -9.04
CA ASP A 63 -3.79 2.01 -10.25
C ASP A 63 -3.56 0.51 -10.43
N ILE A 64 -4.08 -0.04 -11.55
CA ILE A 64 -3.99 -1.46 -11.89
C ILE A 64 -2.57 -1.93 -12.19
N GLU A 65 -1.61 -1.03 -12.39
CA GLU A 65 -0.19 -1.39 -12.57
C GLU A 65 0.52 -1.68 -11.23
N CYS A 66 -0.12 -1.36 -10.09
CA CYS A 66 0.37 -1.58 -8.74
C CYS A 66 -0.43 -2.68 -8.02
N SER A 67 -0.64 -2.57 -6.69
CA SER A 67 -1.28 -3.63 -5.90
C SER A 67 -2.71 -3.94 -6.37
N ASP A 68 -3.47 -2.96 -6.88
CA ASP A 68 -4.87 -3.15 -7.29
C ASP A 68 -5.03 -4.00 -8.56
N GLY A 69 -3.95 -4.21 -9.33
CA GLY A 69 -3.94 -5.13 -10.46
C GLY A 69 -3.84 -6.61 -10.09
N LEU A 70 -3.64 -6.92 -8.81
CA LEU A 70 -3.41 -8.30 -8.37
C LEU A 70 -4.73 -9.07 -8.20
N TRP A 71 -4.85 -10.15 -8.95
CA TRP A 71 -6.01 -11.06 -8.88
C TRP A 71 -6.09 -11.89 -7.58
N PHE A 72 -4.97 -12.05 -6.85
CA PHE A 72 -4.89 -12.88 -5.65
C PHE A 72 -4.00 -12.24 -4.58
N THR A 73 -4.60 -11.67 -3.53
CA THR A 73 -3.93 -10.88 -2.48
C THR A 73 -4.22 -11.45 -1.10
N THR A 74 -3.69 -12.64 -0.80
CA THR A 74 -4.04 -13.41 0.42
C THR A 74 -2.86 -13.66 1.36
N SER A 75 -1.76 -12.94 1.20
CA SER A 75 -0.52 -13.21 1.94
C SER A 75 -0.36 -12.36 3.19
N ILE A 76 -0.46 -13.01 4.36
CA ILE A 76 -0.10 -12.40 5.66
C ILE A 76 1.43 -12.25 5.79
N TYR A 77 2.21 -13.10 5.11
CA TYR A 77 3.66 -13.00 5.17
C TYR A 77 4.15 -11.69 4.54
N GLU A 78 3.66 -11.34 3.36
CA GLU A 78 4.03 -10.09 2.67
C GLU A 78 3.55 -8.87 3.47
N HIS A 79 2.39 -8.97 4.15
CA HIS A 79 1.91 -7.95 5.08
C HIS A 79 2.86 -7.68 6.26
N THR A 80 3.52 -8.71 6.76
CA THR A 80 4.30 -8.63 8.02
C THR A 80 5.79 -8.43 7.79
N HIS A 81 6.28 -8.59 6.56
CA HIS A 81 7.70 -8.54 6.22
C HIS A 81 8.00 -7.43 5.23
N TYR A 82 8.70 -6.41 5.69
CA TYR A 82 9.10 -5.27 4.86
C TYR A 82 10.62 -5.14 4.86
N PHE A 83 11.23 -4.99 3.68
CA PHE A 83 12.68 -4.81 3.49
C PHE A 83 13.55 -5.82 4.26
N GLY A 84 13.15 -7.10 4.22
CA GLY A 84 13.85 -8.19 4.91
C GLY A 84 13.71 -8.19 6.43
N LYS A 85 12.78 -7.40 6.99
CA LYS A 85 12.48 -7.34 8.42
C LYS A 85 11.05 -7.75 8.68
N GLN A 86 10.84 -8.64 9.65
CA GLN A 86 9.50 -8.81 10.22
C GLN A 86 9.19 -7.58 11.08
N VAL A 87 8.26 -6.74 10.64
CA VAL A 87 8.10 -5.36 11.12
C VAL A 87 7.78 -5.32 12.62
N SER A 88 6.89 -6.20 13.08
CA SER A 88 6.49 -6.26 14.49
C SER A 88 7.64 -6.66 15.43
N GLN A 89 8.41 -7.69 15.07
CA GLN A 89 9.60 -8.10 15.83
C GLN A 89 10.68 -7.01 15.80
N TYR A 90 10.91 -6.41 14.63
CA TYR A 90 11.88 -5.32 14.49
C TYR A 90 11.55 -4.16 15.43
N GLY A 91 10.29 -3.71 15.44
CA GLY A 91 9.83 -2.66 16.36
C GLY A 91 10.03 -3.04 17.84
N LYS A 92 9.59 -4.24 18.25
CA LYS A 92 9.76 -4.72 19.64
C LYS A 92 11.22 -4.78 20.07
N SER A 93 12.12 -5.21 19.18
CA SER A 93 13.55 -5.33 19.48
C SER A 93 14.24 -3.98 19.67
N GLY A 94 13.65 -2.89 19.15
CA GLY A 94 14.15 -1.52 19.32
C GLY A 94 13.57 -0.79 20.55
N CYS A 95 12.63 -1.39 21.27
CA CYS A 95 12.08 -0.81 22.50
C CYS A 95 13.00 -1.14 23.68
N ALA A 96 13.46 -0.11 24.38
CA ALA A 96 14.22 -0.19 25.64
C ALA A 96 13.29 -0.10 26.86
#